data_AF-A0A8T4A4H8-F1
#
_entry.id   AF-A0A8T4A4H8-F1
#
_cell.length_a   1.000
_cell.length_b   1.000
_cell.length_c   1.000
_cell.angle_alpha   90.00
_cell.angle_beta   90.00
_cell.angle_gamma   90.00
#
_symmetry.space_group_name_H-M   'P 1'
#
loop_
_entity.id
_entity.type
_entity.pdbx_description
1 polymer ?
#
loop_
_entity_poly.entity_id
_entity_poly.type
_entity_poly.pdbx_seq_one_letter_code
_entity_poly.pdbx_strand_id
1 'polypeptide(L)'
;MKRRKRTKGVFQLIRRLMEEPVKSLVFGKDFVSLVYDGTPLRDRGLVQKRQRHVGEWNRKKRKVYVDDDLNGLDRQAVILHEAIEGYVVRRYGLDVDSQAHPIAEAIEKRWFKEKGGNWRSHQMRTYWVWKKNGCK
;
A
#
# COMPACT_ATOMS: atom_id res chain seq x y z
N MET A 1 5.54 -2.96 -34.85
CA MET A 1 6.50 -2.28 -33.93
C MET A 1 5.90 -1.35 -32.86
N LYS A 2 4.57 -1.23 -32.68
CA LYS A 2 3.97 -0.30 -31.68
C LYS A 2 3.88 -0.82 -30.22
N ARG A 3 3.85 -2.15 -30.01
CA ARG A 3 3.73 -2.75 -28.65
C ARG A 3 4.96 -2.55 -27.75
N ARG A 4 6.19 -2.61 -28.29
CA ARG A 4 7.44 -2.51 -27.50
C ARG A 4 7.70 -1.14 -26.87
N LYS A 5 7.19 -0.04 -27.45
CA LYS A 5 7.36 1.32 -26.89
C LYS A 5 6.44 1.58 -25.68
N ARG A 6 5.23 1.00 -25.67
CA ARG A 6 4.25 1.16 -24.59
C ARG A 6 4.71 0.47 -23.30
N THR A 7 5.31 -0.71 -23.41
CA THR A 7 5.87 -1.47 -22.26
C THR A 7 7.09 -0.79 -21.64
N LYS A 8 7.99 -0.21 -22.44
CA LYS A 8 9.16 0.52 -21.90
C LYS A 8 8.75 1.74 -21.06
N GLY A 9 7.72 2.49 -21.48
CA GLY A 9 7.23 3.64 -20.73
C GLY A 9 6.57 3.26 -19.39
N VAL A 10 5.78 2.19 -19.38
CA VAL A 10 5.16 1.68 -18.13
C VAL A 10 6.23 1.18 -17.16
N PHE A 11 7.24 0.47 -17.63
CA PHE A 11 8.34 0.00 -16.78
C PHE A 11 9.13 1.16 -16.15
N GLN A 12 9.45 2.20 -16.94
CA GLN A 12 10.12 3.40 -16.41
C GLN A 12 9.26 4.14 -15.38
N LEU A 13 7.96 4.23 -15.62
CA LEU A 13 7.01 4.81 -14.66
C LEU A 13 7.00 4.04 -13.35
N ILE A 14 6.87 2.71 -13.40
CA ILE A 14 6.87 1.83 -12.22
C ILE A 14 8.15 2.02 -11.42
N ARG A 15 9.31 1.97 -12.08
CA ARG A 15 10.60 2.15 -11.42
C ARG A 15 10.71 3.51 -10.71
N ARG A 16 10.32 4.59 -11.38
CA ARG A 16 10.28 5.94 -10.79
C ARG A 16 9.38 5.96 -9.55
N LEU A 17 8.18 5.40 -9.64
CA LEU A 17 7.21 5.37 -8.55
C LEU A 17 7.69 4.53 -7.35
N MET A 18 8.40 3.42 -7.57
CA MET A 18 9.05 2.64 -6.50
C MET A 18 10.14 3.45 -5.77
N GLU A 19 10.83 4.32 -6.48
CA GLU A 19 11.91 5.16 -5.93
C GLU A 19 11.37 6.44 -5.28
N GLU A 20 10.15 6.87 -5.63
CA GLU A 20 9.51 8.11 -5.15
C GLU A 20 9.32 8.10 -3.62
N PRO A 21 9.84 9.11 -2.90
CA PRO A 21 9.72 9.18 -1.46
C PRO A 21 8.31 9.60 -1.04
N VAL A 22 7.82 9.00 0.05
CA VAL A 22 6.61 9.47 0.73
C VAL A 22 6.99 10.64 1.64
N LYS A 23 6.31 11.77 1.49
CA LYS A 23 6.54 13.00 2.27
C LYS A 23 5.34 13.29 3.16
N SER A 24 5.56 14.02 4.25
CA SER A 24 4.49 14.51 5.15
C SER A 24 3.51 13.43 5.60
N LEU A 25 3.99 12.19 5.78
CA LEU A 25 3.17 11.06 6.21
C LEU A 25 2.77 11.22 7.67
N VAL A 26 1.47 11.27 7.91
CA VAL A 26 0.86 11.36 9.24
C VAL A 26 -0.24 10.30 9.35
N PHE A 27 -0.15 9.50 10.41
CA PHE A 27 -1.20 8.59 10.82
C PHE A 27 -1.97 9.23 11.96
N GLY A 28 -3.22 9.60 11.70
CA GLY A 28 -4.18 10.01 12.72
C GLY A 28 -4.97 8.81 13.24
N LYS A 29 -5.86 9.07 14.21
CA LYS A 29 -6.74 8.05 14.80
C LYS A 29 -7.59 7.31 13.74
N ASP A 30 -8.15 8.07 12.80
CA ASP A 30 -9.09 7.56 11.79
C ASP A 30 -8.70 7.97 10.35
N PHE A 31 -7.46 8.41 10.13
CA PHE A 31 -7.00 8.86 8.82
C PHE A 31 -5.52 8.59 8.59
N VAL A 32 -5.17 8.50 7.32
CA VAL A 32 -3.80 8.61 6.83
C VAL A 32 -3.73 9.79 5.88
N SER A 33 -2.71 10.62 6.03
CA SER A 33 -2.40 11.69 5.08
C SER A 33 -0.94 11.64 4.71
N LEU A 34 -0.64 11.83 3.44
CA LEU A 34 0.72 11.85 2.92
C LEU A 34 0.80 12.67 1.63
N VAL A 35 2.01 12.99 1.19
CA VAL A 35 2.28 13.49 -0.15
C VAL A 35 3.10 12.43 -0.87
N TYR A 36 2.62 12.02 -2.03
CA TYR A 36 3.32 11.05 -2.87
C TYR A 36 3.20 11.48 -4.33
N ASP A 37 4.32 11.46 -5.05
CA ASP A 37 4.37 11.86 -6.46
C ASP A 37 3.80 13.28 -6.68
N GLY A 38 4.21 14.20 -5.79
CA GLY A 38 3.75 15.59 -5.76
C GLY A 38 2.27 15.78 -5.38
N THR A 39 1.52 14.70 -5.12
CA THR A 39 0.08 14.76 -4.87
C THR A 39 -0.24 14.56 -3.39
N PRO A 40 -1.01 15.46 -2.75
CA PRO A 40 -1.50 15.24 -1.40
C PRO A 40 -2.62 14.19 -1.41
N LEU A 41 -2.45 13.15 -0.59
CA LEU A 41 -3.42 12.09 -0.35
C LEU A 41 -3.93 12.19 1.08
N ARG A 42 -5.23 11.98 1.24
CA ARG A 42 -5.88 11.84 2.53
C ARG A 42 -7.00 10.83 2.42
N ASP A 43 -6.88 9.72 3.12
CA ASP A 43 -7.90 8.68 3.17
C ASP A 43 -8.23 8.35 4.63
N ARG A 44 -9.43 7.83 4.87
CA ARG A 44 -9.83 7.41 6.22
C ARG A 44 -9.21 6.04 6.51
N GLY A 45 -8.42 5.93 7.57
CA GLY A 45 -7.88 4.67 8.05
C GLY A 45 -8.88 4.07 9.03
N LEU A 46 -9.47 2.93 8.68
CA LEU A 46 -10.41 2.24 9.56
C LEU A 46 -9.88 0.86 9.92
N VAL A 47 -9.87 0.58 11.21
CA VAL A 47 -9.66 -0.77 11.72
C VAL A 47 -11.02 -1.47 11.70
N GLN A 48 -11.14 -2.57 10.95
CA GLN A 48 -12.34 -3.40 10.97
C GLN A 48 -11.99 -4.80 11.48
N LYS A 49 -12.87 -5.36 12.31
CA LYS A 49 -12.78 -6.75 12.76
C LYS A 49 -13.01 -7.70 11.59
N ARG A 50 -12.09 -8.66 11.40
CA ARG A 50 -12.16 -9.79 10.44
C ARG A 50 -12.34 -9.37 8.98
N GLN A 51 -11.28 -8.86 8.36
CA GLN A 51 -11.24 -8.69 6.91
C GLN A 51 -10.84 -10.00 6.22
N ARG A 52 -11.32 -10.25 4.99
CA ARG A 52 -10.87 -11.42 4.21
C ARG A 52 -9.41 -11.27 3.72
N HIS A 53 -8.99 -10.02 3.55
CA HIS A 53 -7.63 -9.60 3.18
C HIS A 53 -6.99 -8.84 4.35
N VAL A 54 -5.65 -8.81 4.41
CA VAL A 54 -4.91 -8.12 5.50
C VAL A 54 -5.19 -6.61 5.49
N GLY A 55 -5.32 -6.06 4.29
CA GLY A 55 -5.78 -4.73 3.99
C GLY A 55 -6.77 -4.76 2.82
N GLU A 56 -7.67 -3.78 2.76
CA GLU A 56 -8.47 -3.51 1.58
C GLU A 56 -8.72 -2.00 1.45
N TRP A 57 -8.32 -1.42 0.32
CA TRP A 57 -8.75 -0.08 -0.04
C TRP A 57 -10.14 -0.06 -0.71
N ASN A 58 -11.11 0.55 -0.04
CA ASN A 58 -12.44 0.76 -0.59
C ASN A 58 -12.54 2.08 -1.36
N ARG A 59 -12.52 1.95 -2.69
CA ARG A 59 -12.60 3.06 -3.65
C ARG A 59 -13.77 4.00 -3.45
N LYS A 60 -14.98 3.46 -3.25
CA LYS A 60 -16.21 4.26 -3.15
C LYS A 60 -16.22 5.12 -1.90
N LYS A 61 -15.68 4.60 -0.80
CA LYS A 61 -15.72 5.26 0.51
C LYS A 61 -14.42 5.98 0.88
N ARG A 62 -13.36 5.86 0.07
CA ARG A 62 -12.00 6.39 0.35
C ARG A 62 -11.50 5.97 1.73
N LYS A 63 -11.64 4.66 2.00
CA LYS A 63 -11.32 4.04 3.28
C LYS A 63 -10.31 2.94 3.06
N VAL A 64 -9.29 2.89 3.91
CA VAL A 64 -8.41 1.73 4.03
C VAL A 64 -8.91 0.91 5.21
N TYR A 65 -9.25 -0.35 4.97
CA TYR A 65 -9.58 -1.32 6.01
C TYR A 65 -8.37 -2.17 6.32
N VAL A 66 -8.03 -2.35 7.59
CA VAL A 66 -6.95 -3.22 8.03
C VAL A 66 -7.44 -4.08 9.19
N ASP A 67 -6.97 -5.33 9.22
CA ASP A 67 -7.28 -6.29 10.28
C ASP A 67 -6.74 -5.85 11.65
N ASP A 68 -7.48 -6.14 12.72
CA ASP A 68 -7.13 -5.72 14.08
C ASP A 68 -6.04 -6.58 14.74
N ASP A 69 -5.72 -7.75 14.19
CA ASP A 69 -4.65 -8.63 14.65
C ASP A 69 -3.23 -8.07 14.40
N LEU A 70 -3.09 -6.99 13.63
CA LEU A 70 -1.82 -6.31 13.42
C LEU A 70 -1.49 -5.33 14.55
N ASN A 71 -0.21 -5.30 14.94
CA ASN A 71 0.29 -4.28 15.87
C ASN A 71 0.28 -2.88 15.22
N GLY A 72 0.53 -1.83 16.01
CA GLY A 72 0.46 -0.45 15.51
C GLY A 72 1.34 -0.16 14.30
N LEU A 73 2.58 -0.66 14.29
CA LEU A 73 3.53 -0.42 13.20
C LEU A 73 3.17 -1.22 11.94
N ASP A 74 2.85 -2.51 12.10
CA ASP A 74 2.40 -3.39 11.01
C ASP A 74 1.12 -2.84 10.36
N ARG A 75 0.19 -2.36 11.18
CA ARG A 75 -1.05 -1.74 10.72
C ARG A 75 -0.78 -0.48 9.91
N GLN A 76 0.11 0.39 10.39
CA GLN A 76 0.48 1.60 9.65
C GLN A 76 1.15 1.27 8.30
N ALA A 77 1.95 0.21 8.25
CA ALA A 77 2.58 -0.28 7.03
C ALA A 77 1.53 -0.70 5.98
N VAL A 78 0.57 -1.53 6.40
CA VAL A 78 -0.53 -1.97 5.53
C VAL A 78 -1.40 -0.78 5.11
N ILE A 79 -1.67 0.17 6.01
CA ILE A 79 -2.41 1.39 5.65
C ILE A 79 -1.68 2.17 4.55
N LEU A 80 -0.36 2.32 4.66
CA LEU A 80 0.45 2.98 3.66
C LEU A 80 0.43 2.21 2.33
N HIS A 81 0.56 0.88 2.37
CA HIS A 81 0.50 0.00 1.20
C HIS A 81 -0.76 0.26 0.39
N GLU A 82 -1.92 0.10 1.03
CA GLU A 82 -3.23 0.26 0.42
C GLU A 82 -3.46 1.69 -0.12
N ALA A 83 -2.96 2.71 0.58
CA ALA A 83 -3.07 4.10 0.14
C ALA A 83 -2.26 4.36 -1.15
N ILE A 84 -1.04 3.82 -1.23
CA ILE A 84 -0.18 3.95 -2.40
C ILE A 84 -0.74 3.14 -3.58
N GLU A 85 -1.12 1.89 -3.35
CA GLU A 85 -1.70 1.02 -4.37
C GLU A 85 -2.96 1.66 -4.98
N GLY A 86 -3.90 2.06 -4.11
CA GLY A 86 -5.13 2.74 -4.53
C GLY A 86 -4.88 4.08 -5.23
N TYR A 87 -3.79 4.80 -4.91
CA TYR A 87 -3.40 6.00 -5.65
C TYR A 87 -2.91 5.67 -7.06
N VAL A 88 -1.94 4.76 -7.20
CA VAL A 88 -1.31 4.49 -8.50
C VAL A 88 -2.27 3.83 -9.48
N VAL A 89 -3.18 2.97 -9.00
CA VAL A 89 -4.27 2.41 -9.82
C VAL A 89 -5.19 3.52 -10.33
N ARG A 90 -5.61 4.45 -9.47
CA ARG A 90 -6.49 5.56 -9.87
C ARG A 90 -5.83 6.56 -10.81
N ARG A 91 -4.59 6.95 -10.50
CA ARG A 91 -3.90 8.03 -11.19
C ARG A 91 -3.37 7.59 -12.55
N TYR A 92 -2.87 6.35 -12.62
CA TYR A 92 -2.12 5.84 -13.76
C TYR A 92 -2.80 4.66 -14.46
N GLY A 93 -3.87 4.10 -13.90
CA GLY A 93 -4.56 2.94 -14.48
C GLY A 93 -3.70 1.68 -14.44
N LEU A 94 -2.80 1.57 -13.46
CA LEU A 94 -1.93 0.40 -13.31
C LEU A 94 -2.75 -0.82 -12.89
N ASP A 95 -2.34 -1.98 -13.40
CA ASP A 95 -2.86 -3.27 -12.94
C ASP A 95 -2.50 -3.50 -11.47
N VAL A 96 -3.45 -4.00 -10.68
CA VAL A 96 -3.30 -4.12 -9.23
C VAL A 96 -2.14 -5.07 -8.89
N ASP A 97 -2.24 -6.32 -9.32
CA ASP A 97 -1.33 -7.38 -8.90
C ASP A 97 0.07 -7.25 -9.52
N SER A 98 0.13 -6.92 -10.82
CA SER A 98 1.40 -6.96 -11.56
C SER A 98 2.18 -5.64 -11.55
N GLN A 99 1.55 -4.52 -11.16
CA GLN A 99 2.16 -3.19 -11.30
C GLN A 99 2.02 -2.33 -10.04
N ALA A 100 0.81 -2.17 -9.51
CA ALA A 100 0.54 -1.32 -8.36
C ALA A 100 1.09 -1.93 -7.06
N HIS A 101 0.85 -3.22 -6.84
CA HIS A 101 1.30 -3.94 -5.66
C HIS A 101 2.83 -3.89 -5.47
N PRO A 102 3.67 -4.16 -6.51
CA PRO A 102 5.12 -3.97 -6.38
C PRO A 102 5.57 -2.56 -6.01
N ILE A 103 4.85 -1.52 -6.46
CA ILE A 103 5.15 -0.12 -6.07
C ILE A 103 4.85 0.08 -4.59
N ALA A 104 3.67 -0.35 -4.14
CA ALA A 104 3.23 -0.23 -2.77
C ALA A 104 4.16 -1.01 -1.81
N GLU A 105 4.51 -2.25 -2.12
CA GLU A 105 5.42 -3.08 -1.32
C GLU A 105 6.82 -2.45 -1.21
N ALA A 106 7.36 -1.89 -2.31
CA ALA A 106 8.67 -1.24 -2.28
C ALA A 106 8.70 -0.04 -1.33
N ILE A 107 7.63 0.77 -1.33
CA ILE A 107 7.49 1.94 -0.48
C ILE A 107 7.24 1.54 0.98
N GLU A 108 6.33 0.60 1.20
CA GLU A 108 6.04 0.02 2.51
C GLU A 108 7.31 -0.52 3.16
N LYS A 109 8.06 -1.35 2.45
CA LYS A 109 9.32 -1.94 2.93
C LYS A 109 10.35 -0.89 3.31
N ARG A 110 10.50 0.17 2.52
CA ARG A 110 11.43 1.26 2.82
C ARG A 110 11.01 1.98 4.09
N TRP A 111 9.75 2.43 4.14
CA TRP A 111 9.21 3.13 5.29
C TRP A 111 9.27 2.29 6.57
N PHE A 112 8.91 1.01 6.50
CA PHE A 112 8.90 0.11 7.65
C PHE A 112 10.29 -0.07 8.26
N LYS A 113 11.31 -0.21 7.40
CA LYS A 113 12.71 -0.29 7.83
C LYS A 113 13.19 1.03 8.45
N GLU A 114 12.83 2.17 7.88
CA GLU A 114 13.16 3.50 8.44
C GLU A 114 12.57 3.70 9.85
N LYS A 115 11.45 3.05 10.15
CA LYS A 115 10.84 3.03 11.49
C LYS A 115 11.42 1.97 12.43
N GLY A 116 12.51 1.30 12.04
CA GLY A 116 13.16 0.26 12.84
C GLY A 116 12.43 -1.10 12.83
N GLY A 117 11.46 -1.28 11.93
CA GLY A 117 10.71 -2.52 11.81
C GLY A 117 11.50 -3.66 11.14
N ASN A 118 11.26 -4.89 11.57
CA ASN A 118 11.81 -6.09 10.93
C ASN A 118 10.90 -6.54 9.77
N TRP A 119 11.30 -6.29 8.53
CA TRP A 119 10.52 -6.60 7.33
C TRP A 119 10.11 -8.08 7.22
N ARG A 120 10.98 -9.01 7.62
CA ARG A 120 10.67 -10.45 7.54
C ARG A 120 9.57 -10.82 8.54
N SER A 121 9.64 -10.27 9.75
CA SER A 121 8.60 -10.46 10.78
C SER A 121 7.26 -9.90 10.30
N HIS A 122 7.28 -8.70 9.71
CA HIS A 122 6.11 -8.07 9.12
C HIS A 122 5.46 -8.94 8.03
N GLN A 123 6.23 -9.38 7.03
CA GLN A 123 5.73 -10.24 5.96
C GLN A 123 5.14 -11.56 6.48
N MET A 124 5.78 -12.19 7.48
CA MET A 124 5.22 -13.40 8.08
C MET A 124 3.89 -13.09 8.77
N ARG A 125 3.80 -11.98 9.52
CA ARG A 125 2.59 -11.62 10.24
C ARG A 125 1.43 -11.29 9.29
N THR A 126 1.66 -10.48 8.26
CA THR A 126 0.65 -10.19 7.24
C THR A 126 0.20 -11.48 6.54
N TYR A 127 1.13 -12.37 6.19
CA TYR A 127 0.80 -13.69 5.64
C TYR A 127 -0.08 -14.54 6.57
N TRP A 128 0.23 -14.60 7.88
CA TRP A 128 -0.56 -15.36 8.84
C TRP A 128 -1.98 -14.79 9.00
N VAL A 129 -2.11 -13.46 9.05
CA VAL A 129 -3.42 -12.78 9.09
C VAL A 129 -4.21 -13.11 7.82
N TRP A 130 -3.58 -13.07 6.65
CA TRP A 130 -4.22 -13.46 5.39
C TRP A 130 -4.71 -14.92 5.40
N LYS A 131 -3.85 -15.85 5.84
CA LYS A 131 -4.15 -17.29 5.93
C LYS A 131 -5.28 -17.62 6.91
N LYS A 132 -5.32 -16.96 8.07
CA LYS A 132 -6.34 -17.16 9.11
C LYS A 132 -7.76 -16.90 8.60
N ASN A 133 -7.89 -16.00 7.64
CA ASN A 133 -9.18 -15.60 7.07
C ASN A 133 -9.68 -16.52 5.92
N GLY A 134 -9.04 -17.69 5.72
CA GLY A 134 -9.55 -18.74 4.84
C GLY A 134 -9.31 -18.51 3.35
N CYS A 135 -8.46 -17.55 2.98
CA CYS A 135 -7.99 -17.41 1.60
C CYS A 135 -7.02 -18.57 1.29
N LYS A 136 -7.50 -19.53 0.47
CA LYS A 136 -6.69 -20.59 -0.14
C LYS A 136 -6.12 -20.10 -1.45
#